data_AF-A0A934HVQ9-F1
#
_entry.id   AF-A0A934HVQ9-F1
#
_cell.length_a   1.000
_cell.length_b   1.000
_cell.length_c   1.000
_cell.angle_alpha   90.00
_cell.angle_beta   90.00
_cell.angle_gamma   90.00
#
_symmetry.space_group_name_H-M   'P 1'
#
loop_
_entity.id
_entity.type
_entity.pdbx_description
1 polymer ?
#
loop_
_entity_poly.entity_id
_entity_poly.type
_entity_poly.pdbx_seq_one_letter_code
_entity_poly.pdbx_strand_id
1 'polypeptide(L)'
;MANLNRKISKIQITRIVVQLLGLILLPGAFILAFSEIRDIYLAILSGKFSFYQVIPKLVEVITIIPITIILGRFFCGWLCAFGTFNDFIYIISNKVFKIKFKVNEKLDSILKFLKYILLLFIVYFIWTKGSTLFETSSPWDAFAQIPNFSDAISQYTIGLIFLVFIIIGAMFIERFFCRYLCPLGAVFAVTSKIRIFDILKKRDKCGNCRLCTNNCSMGIQMYKHNKIKSGECINCFKCIDACPRKNTKAEICGEHVSPMLATCVAIGGFTALYSGTNFVSKDMPTASISQNTQRQNVNDLQTNNNESTYNSNNNSIDNSNNVNNSSNNSVTTKNSSSTNNQQQKYKDGVYTGIGRGYRPNLEVEVTIKDGKIEDIQIASNNETPRFAEQPFSIVPNEIIQAQSTKVDGVSGATRSSNGIKQAVEDALSKAKM
;
A
#
# COMPACT_ATOMS: atom_id res chain seq x y z
N MET A 1 -0.80 -33.38 7.10
CA MET A 1 -1.23 -32.79 8.40
C MET A 1 -0.43 -31.50 8.58
N ALA A 2 -0.98 -30.29 8.73
CA ALA A 2 -2.23 -29.87 9.33
C ALA A 2 -3.05 -28.93 8.42
N ASN A 3 -4.34 -29.23 8.27
CA ASN A 3 -5.35 -28.25 7.89
C ASN A 3 -5.58 -27.34 9.11
N LEU A 4 -4.73 -26.33 9.29
CA LEU A 4 -5.18 -25.18 10.07
C LEU A 4 -6.11 -24.39 9.15
N ASN A 5 -7.40 -24.49 9.40
CA ASN A 5 -8.44 -23.60 8.90
C ASN A 5 -8.23 -22.21 9.54
N ARG A 6 -7.07 -21.60 9.28
CA ARG A 6 -6.63 -20.38 9.93
C ARG A 6 -7.35 -19.23 9.25
N LYS A 7 -8.23 -18.55 9.99
CA LYS A 7 -8.80 -17.28 9.55
C LYS A 7 -7.66 -16.37 9.08
N ILE A 8 -7.82 -15.80 7.89
CA ILE A 8 -6.87 -14.82 7.33
C ILE A 8 -6.76 -13.68 8.35
N SER A 9 -5.53 -13.36 8.76
CA SER A 9 -5.32 -12.28 9.72
C SER A 9 -5.70 -10.92 9.15
N LYS A 10 -6.06 -10.00 10.05
CA LYS A 10 -6.36 -8.60 9.70
C LYS A 10 -5.27 -8.00 8.79
N ILE A 11 -4.00 -8.27 9.07
CA ILE A 11 -2.89 -7.72 8.27
C ILE A 11 -2.80 -8.28 6.85
N GLN A 12 -3.10 -9.56 6.65
CA GLN A 12 -3.11 -10.14 5.30
C GLN A 12 -4.34 -9.66 4.52
N ILE A 13 -5.47 -9.42 5.19
CA ILE A 13 -6.64 -8.78 4.57
C ILE A 13 -6.28 -7.36 4.13
N THR A 14 -5.69 -6.54 5.02
CA THR A 14 -5.23 -5.19 4.67
C THR A 14 -4.26 -5.23 3.49
N ARG A 15 -3.31 -6.19 3.48
CA ARG A 15 -2.39 -6.35 2.35
C ARG A 15 -3.12 -6.61 1.03
N ILE A 16 -4.08 -7.53 1.00
CA ILE A 16 -4.85 -7.84 -0.21
C ILE A 16 -5.65 -6.61 -0.68
N VAL A 17 -6.27 -5.88 0.25
CA VAL A 17 -7.02 -4.65 -0.08
C VAL A 17 -6.10 -3.60 -0.70
N VAL A 18 -4.95 -3.34 -0.09
CA VAL A 18 -3.96 -2.37 -0.61
C VAL A 18 -3.41 -2.81 -1.96
N GLN A 19 -3.15 -4.11 -2.14
CA GLN A 19 -2.69 -4.67 -3.41
C GLN A 19 -3.73 -4.49 -4.52
N LEU A 20 -5.02 -4.70 -4.24
CA LEU A 20 -6.11 -4.49 -5.18
C LEU A 20 -6.27 -3.01 -5.53
N LEU A 21 -6.22 -2.13 -4.53
CA LEU A 21 -6.24 -0.69 -4.76
C LEU A 21 -5.04 -0.24 -5.60
N GLY A 22 -3.83 -0.74 -5.31
CA GLY A 22 -2.64 -0.43 -6.10
C GLY A 22 -2.74 -0.95 -7.54
N LEU A 23 -3.34 -2.13 -7.75
CA LEU A 23 -3.57 -2.67 -9.09
C LEU A 23 -4.56 -1.82 -9.91
N ILE A 24 -5.60 -1.28 -9.27
CA ILE A 24 -6.65 -0.48 -9.93
C ILE A 24 -6.21 0.97 -10.12
N LEU A 25 -5.66 1.59 -9.08
CA LEU A 25 -5.33 3.02 -9.08
C LEU A 25 -3.98 3.32 -9.75
N LEU A 26 -3.03 2.37 -9.68
CA LEU A 26 -1.63 2.58 -10.07
C LEU A 26 -1.08 1.42 -10.93
N PRO A 27 -1.79 0.94 -11.98
CA PRO A 27 -1.31 -0.18 -12.79
C PRO A 27 0.02 0.12 -13.49
N GLY A 28 0.22 1.39 -13.89
CA GLY A 28 1.41 1.87 -14.59
C GLY A 28 2.48 2.52 -13.72
N ALA A 29 2.25 2.75 -12.41
CA ALA A 29 3.21 3.49 -11.58
C ALA A 29 4.60 2.83 -11.51
N PHE A 30 4.65 1.51 -11.61
CA PHE A 30 5.91 0.78 -11.71
C PHE A 30 6.63 1.00 -13.04
N ILE A 31 5.88 1.14 -14.15
CA ILE A 31 6.43 1.38 -15.49
C ILE A 31 7.00 2.79 -15.55
N LEU A 32 6.30 3.77 -14.97
CA LEU A 32 6.77 5.16 -14.88
C LEU A 32 8.16 5.23 -14.23
N ALA A 33 8.31 4.67 -13.03
CA ALA A 33 9.61 4.63 -12.34
C ALA A 33 10.74 3.98 -13.18
N PHE A 34 10.44 2.98 -14.02
CA PHE A 34 11.43 2.32 -14.88
C PHE A 34 11.76 3.13 -16.14
N SER A 35 10.73 3.67 -16.80
CA SER A 35 10.89 4.56 -17.96
C SER A 35 11.69 5.79 -17.57
N GLU A 36 11.46 6.35 -16.38
CA GLU A 36 12.17 7.52 -15.90
C GLU A 36 13.65 7.26 -15.65
N ILE A 37 14.00 6.16 -15.00
CA ILE A 37 15.42 5.78 -14.81
C ILE A 37 16.10 5.57 -16.18
N ARG A 38 15.42 4.90 -17.12
CA ARG A 38 15.92 4.72 -18.50
C ARG A 38 16.12 6.08 -19.18
N ASP A 39 15.15 6.97 -19.09
CA ASP A 39 15.20 8.27 -19.75
C ASP A 39 16.29 9.18 -19.17
N ILE A 40 16.47 9.16 -17.84
CA ILE A 40 17.58 9.83 -17.16
C ILE A 40 18.91 9.29 -17.70
N TYR A 41 19.05 7.97 -17.79
CA TYR A 41 20.27 7.34 -18.31
C TYR A 41 20.54 7.68 -19.78
N LEU A 42 19.51 7.70 -20.64
CA LEU A 42 19.65 8.07 -22.05
C LEU A 42 19.91 9.57 -22.24
N ALA A 43 19.33 10.43 -21.40
CA ALA A 43 19.65 11.85 -21.35
C ALA A 43 21.13 12.06 -20.99
N ILE A 44 21.66 11.25 -20.06
CA ILE A 44 23.08 11.25 -19.70
C ILE A 44 23.97 10.85 -20.87
N LEU A 45 23.64 9.75 -21.56
CA LEU A 45 24.44 9.25 -22.67
C LEU A 45 24.39 10.14 -23.92
N SER A 46 23.24 10.77 -24.21
CA SER A 46 23.05 11.59 -25.40
C SER A 46 23.64 13.00 -25.28
N GLY A 47 24.12 13.40 -24.09
CA GLY A 47 24.68 14.73 -23.83
C GLY A 47 23.67 15.88 -23.93
N LYS A 48 22.39 15.59 -24.21
CA LYS A 48 21.31 16.57 -24.32
C LYS A 48 20.57 16.70 -22.99
N PHE A 49 21.22 17.32 -22.02
CA PHE A 49 20.64 17.56 -20.69
C PHE A 49 19.77 18.81 -20.67
N SER A 50 18.46 18.64 -20.85
CA SER A 50 17.49 19.68 -20.53
C SER A 50 17.09 19.55 -19.06
N PHE A 51 17.72 20.31 -18.16
CA PHE A 51 17.50 20.24 -16.71
C PHE A 51 16.00 20.24 -16.32
N TYR A 52 15.19 21.06 -16.99
CA TYR A 52 13.74 21.14 -16.80
C TYR A 52 13.00 19.82 -17.07
N GLN A 53 13.40 19.04 -18.07
CA GLN A 53 12.73 17.78 -18.44
C GLN A 53 13.12 16.62 -17.52
N VAL A 54 14.28 16.72 -16.86
CA VAL A 54 14.83 15.66 -16.01
C VAL A 54 14.41 15.83 -14.54
N ILE A 55 14.12 17.06 -14.08
CA ILE A 55 13.67 17.35 -12.71
C ILE A 55 12.52 16.45 -12.23
N PRO A 56 11.36 16.36 -12.89
CA PRO A 56 10.23 15.57 -12.36
C PRO A 56 10.61 14.09 -12.21
N LYS A 57 11.35 13.55 -13.18
CA LYS A 57 11.86 12.17 -13.19
C LYS A 57 12.87 11.91 -12.05
N LEU A 58 13.74 12.89 -11.79
CA LEU A 58 14.70 12.83 -10.69
C LEU A 58 14.01 12.86 -9.34
N VAL A 59 12.97 13.69 -9.16
CA VAL A 59 12.23 13.79 -7.89
C VAL A 59 11.57 12.47 -7.53
N GLU A 60 10.98 11.76 -8.49
CA GLU A 60 10.38 10.44 -8.24
C GLU A 60 11.43 9.42 -7.79
N VAL A 61 12.55 9.30 -8.53
CA VAL A 61 13.65 8.38 -8.19
C VAL A 61 14.29 8.72 -6.84
N ILE A 62 14.59 10.01 -6.61
CA ILE A 62 15.20 10.52 -5.37
C ILE A 62 14.32 10.24 -4.17
N THR A 63 13.00 10.10 -4.33
CA THR A 63 12.13 9.92 -3.18
C THR A 63 11.69 8.47 -2.95
N ILE A 64 11.62 7.63 -3.99
CA ILE A 64 11.40 6.19 -3.82
C ILE A 64 12.61 5.51 -3.16
N ILE A 65 13.83 5.95 -3.47
CA ILE A 65 15.07 5.34 -2.96
C ILE A 65 15.19 5.44 -1.43
N PRO A 66 15.06 6.61 -0.77
CA PRO A 66 15.12 6.75 0.68
C PRO A 66 14.06 5.91 1.39
N ILE A 67 12.83 5.89 0.88
CA ILE A 67 11.76 5.06 1.46
C ILE A 67 12.13 3.57 1.35
N THR A 68 12.71 3.16 0.22
CA THR A 68 13.21 1.80 0.01
C THR A 68 14.42 1.48 0.91
N ILE A 69 15.27 2.46 1.22
CA ILE A 69 16.35 2.31 2.19
C ILE A 69 15.74 2.11 3.58
N ILE A 70 14.78 2.94 4.01
CA ILE A 70 14.21 2.85 5.37
C ILE A 70 13.42 1.55 5.55
N LEU A 71 12.49 1.27 4.64
CA LEU A 71 11.49 0.20 4.75
C LEU A 71 11.86 -1.08 3.99
N GLY A 72 12.95 -1.09 3.24
CA GLY A 72 13.31 -2.19 2.34
C GLY A 72 12.41 -2.27 1.11
N ARG A 73 12.22 -3.49 0.57
CA ARG A 73 11.39 -3.75 -0.62
C ARG A 73 9.88 -3.78 -0.31
N PHE A 74 9.41 -2.85 0.53
CA PHE A 74 8.01 -2.78 0.96
C PHE A 74 7.07 -2.56 -0.24
N PHE A 75 7.44 -1.65 -1.15
CA PHE A 75 6.69 -1.37 -2.38
C PHE A 75 6.35 -2.65 -3.16
N CYS A 76 7.34 -3.54 -3.37
CA CYS A 76 7.14 -4.79 -4.09
C CYS A 76 6.09 -5.70 -3.44
N GLY A 77 5.98 -5.67 -2.10
CA GLY A 77 5.06 -6.53 -1.35
C GLY A 77 3.63 -6.00 -1.24
N TRP A 78 3.44 -4.69 -1.34
CA TRP A 78 2.19 -4.01 -1.00
C TRP A 78 1.56 -3.20 -2.14
N LEU A 79 2.36 -2.51 -2.96
CA LEU A 79 1.85 -1.56 -3.97
C LEU A 79 2.09 -2.01 -5.42
N CYS A 80 3.13 -2.81 -5.67
CA CYS A 80 3.50 -3.22 -7.02
C CYS A 80 2.40 -4.07 -7.70
N ALA A 81 1.76 -3.51 -8.73
CA ALA A 81 0.71 -4.17 -9.52
C ALA A 81 1.15 -5.53 -10.09
N PHE A 82 2.35 -5.61 -10.67
CA PHE A 82 2.88 -6.87 -11.23
C PHE A 82 3.13 -7.94 -10.15
N GLY A 83 3.61 -7.51 -8.98
CA GLY A 83 3.79 -8.39 -7.82
C GLY A 83 2.46 -8.91 -7.27
N THR A 84 1.44 -8.05 -7.25
CA THR A 84 0.06 -8.39 -6.90
C THR A 84 -0.52 -9.40 -7.88
N PHE A 85 -0.37 -9.17 -9.19
CA PHE A 85 -0.82 -10.10 -10.23
C PHE A 85 -0.24 -11.51 -10.02
N ASN A 86 1.06 -11.61 -9.76
CA ASN A 86 1.72 -12.89 -9.47
C ASN A 86 1.20 -13.55 -8.17
N ASP A 87 0.92 -12.78 -7.11
CA ASP A 87 0.31 -13.30 -5.89
C ASP A 87 -1.08 -13.90 -6.17
N PHE A 88 -1.90 -13.21 -6.97
CA PHE A 88 -3.24 -13.67 -7.34
C PHE A 88 -3.20 -14.95 -8.17
N ILE A 89 -2.34 -15.04 -9.19
CA ILE A 89 -2.18 -16.25 -9.99
C ILE A 89 -1.79 -17.44 -9.10
N TYR A 90 -0.87 -17.25 -8.16
CA TYR A 90 -0.48 -18.30 -7.23
C TYR A 90 -1.63 -18.73 -6.30
N ILE A 91 -2.38 -17.78 -5.75
CA ILE A 91 -3.53 -18.07 -4.87
C ILE A 91 -4.63 -18.81 -5.63
N ILE A 92 -4.97 -18.36 -6.83
CA ILE A 92 -5.95 -18.99 -7.71
C ILE A 92 -5.47 -20.40 -8.06
N SER A 93 -4.21 -20.56 -8.48
CA SER A 93 -3.62 -21.84 -8.84
C SER A 93 -3.68 -22.85 -7.68
N ASN A 94 -3.28 -22.45 -6.48
CA ASN A 94 -3.28 -23.33 -5.32
C ASN A 94 -4.72 -23.64 -4.83
N LYS A 95 -5.69 -22.76 -5.09
CA LYS A 95 -7.11 -23.01 -4.74
C LYS A 95 -7.81 -23.91 -5.77
N VAL A 96 -7.56 -23.69 -7.06
CA VAL A 96 -8.20 -24.39 -8.18
C VAL A 96 -7.49 -25.70 -8.49
N PHE A 97 -6.20 -25.65 -8.78
CA PHE A 97 -5.40 -26.80 -9.20
C PHE A 97 -4.73 -27.55 -8.03
N LYS A 98 -4.76 -26.99 -6.80
CA LYS A 98 -4.18 -27.60 -5.59
C LYS A 98 -2.70 -27.97 -5.72
N ILE A 99 -1.97 -27.28 -6.61
CA ILE A 99 -0.56 -27.51 -6.89
C ILE A 99 0.26 -27.06 -5.68
N LYS A 100 0.97 -28.00 -5.04
CA LYS A 100 1.85 -27.74 -3.89
C LYS A 100 3.32 -27.95 -4.23
N PHE A 101 3.77 -27.34 -5.32
CA PHE A 101 5.16 -27.41 -5.73
C PHE A 101 6.04 -26.60 -4.76
N LYS A 102 7.14 -27.20 -4.30
CA LYS A 102 8.15 -26.53 -3.49
C LYS A 102 9.52 -26.70 -4.14
N VAL A 103 10.14 -25.59 -4.47
CA VAL A 103 11.50 -25.55 -5.03
C VAL A 103 12.50 -25.98 -3.96
N ASN A 104 13.50 -26.78 -4.35
CA ASN A 104 14.64 -27.12 -3.50
C ASN A 104 15.38 -25.84 -3.06
N GLU A 105 15.79 -25.76 -1.78
CA GLU A 105 16.44 -24.58 -1.20
C GLU A 105 17.72 -24.16 -1.94
N LYS A 106 18.50 -25.14 -2.44
CA LYS A 106 19.72 -24.87 -3.23
C LYS A 106 19.38 -24.25 -4.57
N LEU A 107 18.47 -24.87 -5.31
CA LEU A 107 18.02 -24.41 -6.62
C LEU A 107 17.40 -23.02 -6.53
N ASP A 108 16.54 -22.79 -5.53
CA ASP A 108 15.97 -21.49 -5.25
C ASP A 108 17.02 -20.39 -5.04
N SER A 109 18.06 -20.70 -4.27
CA SER A 109 19.14 -19.74 -4.00
C SER A 109 19.90 -19.38 -5.28
N ILE A 110 20.12 -20.35 -6.18
CA ILE A 110 20.77 -20.15 -7.48
C ILE A 110 19.86 -19.33 -8.42
N LEU A 111 18.59 -19.69 -8.54
CA LEU A 111 17.65 -18.98 -9.43
C LEU A 111 17.44 -17.52 -9.02
N LYS A 112 17.59 -17.18 -7.73
CA LYS A 112 17.57 -15.78 -7.27
C LYS A 112 18.72 -14.95 -7.82
N PHE A 113 19.83 -15.57 -8.26
CA PHE A 113 20.91 -14.83 -8.94
C PHE A 113 20.56 -14.43 -10.37
N LEU A 114 19.60 -15.11 -11.00
CA LEU A 114 19.23 -14.87 -12.40
C LEU A 114 18.79 -13.43 -12.67
N LYS A 115 18.06 -12.79 -11.76
CA LYS A 115 17.64 -11.38 -11.90
C LYS A 115 18.82 -10.41 -11.93
N TYR A 116 19.95 -10.74 -11.30
CA TYR A 116 21.15 -9.91 -11.32
C TYR A 116 21.90 -10.08 -12.65
N ILE A 117 21.94 -11.31 -13.18
CA ILE A 117 22.46 -11.59 -14.53
C ILE A 117 21.62 -10.83 -15.56
N LEU A 118 20.29 -10.90 -15.44
CA LEU A 118 19.37 -10.17 -16.33
C LEU A 118 19.56 -8.64 -16.21
N LEU A 119 19.75 -8.11 -14.99
CA LEU A 119 20.05 -6.70 -14.80
C LEU A 119 21.35 -6.29 -15.52
N LEU A 120 22.43 -7.06 -15.36
CA LEU A 120 23.70 -6.79 -16.05
C LEU A 120 23.57 -6.88 -17.56
N PHE A 121 22.81 -7.87 -18.05
CA PHE A 121 22.49 -8.03 -19.46
C PHE A 121 21.76 -6.80 -20.02
N ILE A 122 20.70 -6.33 -19.33
CA ILE A 122 19.96 -5.13 -19.73
C ILE A 122 20.89 -3.91 -19.78
N VAL A 123 21.70 -3.68 -18.74
CA VAL A 123 22.64 -2.55 -18.71
C VAL A 123 23.65 -2.60 -19.86
N TYR A 124 24.21 -3.78 -20.14
CA TYR A 124 25.15 -3.98 -21.24
C TYR A 124 24.52 -3.73 -22.62
N PHE A 125 23.31 -4.22 -22.85
CA PHE A 125 22.61 -4.01 -24.13
C PHE A 125 22.20 -2.56 -24.35
N ILE A 126 21.73 -1.87 -23.31
CA ILE A 126 21.43 -0.43 -23.40
C ILE A 126 22.71 0.34 -23.74
N TRP A 127 23.86 -0.04 -23.17
CA TRP A 127 25.15 0.61 -23.46
C TRP A 127 25.68 0.35 -24.88
N THR A 128 25.46 -0.84 -25.45
CA THR A 128 26.05 -1.24 -26.74
C THR A 128 25.15 -1.04 -27.96
N LYS A 129 23.84 -1.30 -27.83
CA LYS A 129 22.89 -1.35 -28.95
C LYS A 129 21.81 -0.26 -28.89
N GLY A 130 21.83 0.59 -27.87
CA GLY A 130 20.79 1.61 -27.66
C GLY A 130 19.48 1.03 -27.12
N SER A 131 18.40 1.81 -27.19
CA SER A 131 17.16 1.54 -26.44
C SER A 131 16.04 0.82 -27.21
N THR A 132 16.21 0.59 -28.52
CA THR A 132 15.14 0.13 -29.42
C THR A 132 14.74 -1.34 -29.23
N LEU A 133 15.60 -2.18 -28.65
CA LEU A 133 15.31 -3.62 -28.44
C LEU A 133 14.28 -3.87 -27.33
N PHE A 134 14.09 -2.93 -26.40
CA PHE A 134 13.29 -3.15 -25.20
C PHE A 134 11.86 -2.60 -25.28
N GLU A 135 11.51 -1.88 -26.35
CA GLU A 135 10.20 -1.23 -26.49
C GLU A 135 9.07 -2.21 -26.81
N THR A 136 9.36 -3.31 -27.49
CA THR A 136 8.34 -4.33 -27.87
C THR A 136 8.47 -5.64 -27.09
N SER A 137 9.58 -5.83 -26.38
CA SER A 137 9.93 -7.10 -25.71
C SER A 137 9.67 -7.10 -24.20
N SER A 138 9.22 -5.97 -23.64
CA SER A 138 9.01 -5.85 -22.20
C SER A 138 7.69 -6.52 -21.77
N PRO A 139 7.70 -7.44 -20.78
CA PRO A 139 6.46 -8.06 -20.27
C PRO A 139 5.55 -7.06 -19.57
N TRP A 140 6.07 -5.92 -19.15
CA TRP A 140 5.30 -4.91 -18.43
C TRP A 140 4.44 -4.11 -19.38
N ASP A 141 4.94 -3.79 -20.57
CA ASP A 141 4.15 -3.10 -21.60
C ASP A 141 3.04 -4.01 -22.10
N ALA A 142 3.35 -5.30 -22.30
CA ALA A 142 2.33 -6.32 -22.59
C ALA A 142 1.29 -6.45 -21.46
N PHE A 143 1.71 -6.36 -20.20
CA PHE A 143 0.79 -6.38 -19.05
C PHE A 143 -0.09 -5.12 -18.98
N ALA A 144 0.45 -3.95 -19.29
CA ALA A 144 -0.32 -2.70 -19.32
C ALA A 144 -1.38 -2.69 -20.43
N GLN A 145 -1.12 -3.39 -21.53
CA GLN A 145 -2.04 -3.50 -22.66
C GLN A 145 -3.05 -4.65 -22.56
N ILE A 146 -3.12 -5.37 -21.43
CA ILE A 146 -4.15 -6.41 -21.21
C ILE A 146 -5.59 -5.89 -21.47
N PRO A 147 -5.98 -4.65 -21.11
CA PRO A 147 -7.30 -4.13 -21.46
C PRO A 147 -7.55 -4.04 -22.98
N ASN A 148 -6.50 -3.83 -23.77
CA ASN A 148 -6.53 -3.71 -25.23
C ASN A 148 -5.82 -4.89 -25.89
N PHE A 149 -6.44 -6.08 -25.81
CA PHE A 149 -5.82 -7.34 -26.23
C PHE A 149 -5.35 -7.37 -27.70
N SER A 150 -6.02 -6.64 -28.59
CA SER A 150 -5.63 -6.54 -30.01
C SER A 150 -4.27 -5.85 -30.20
N ASP A 151 -4.01 -4.79 -29.43
CA ASP A 151 -2.74 -4.06 -29.45
C ASP A 151 -1.63 -4.88 -28.79
N ALA A 152 -1.96 -5.60 -27.72
CA ALA A 152 -1.02 -6.49 -27.04
C ALA A 152 -0.50 -7.61 -27.97
N ILE A 153 -1.34 -8.18 -28.83
CA ILE A 153 -0.93 -9.21 -29.78
C ILE A 153 -0.10 -8.63 -30.93
N SER A 154 -0.55 -7.51 -31.51
CA SER A 154 0.04 -6.97 -32.74
C SER A 154 1.37 -6.25 -32.51
N GLN A 155 1.53 -5.52 -31.40
CA GLN A 155 2.72 -4.71 -31.14
C GLN A 155 3.65 -5.29 -30.07
N TYR A 156 3.14 -6.16 -29.19
CA TYR A 156 3.89 -6.67 -28.02
C TYR A 156 3.95 -8.19 -27.96
N THR A 157 3.98 -8.88 -29.11
CA THR A 157 3.94 -10.36 -29.20
C THR A 157 5.01 -11.04 -28.34
N ILE A 158 6.25 -10.53 -28.38
CA ILE A 158 7.38 -11.07 -27.59
C ILE A 158 7.14 -10.86 -26.09
N GLY A 159 6.69 -9.66 -25.70
CA GLY A 159 6.32 -9.35 -24.32
C GLY A 159 5.20 -10.24 -23.80
N LEU A 160 4.20 -10.55 -24.64
CA LEU A 160 3.08 -11.43 -24.31
C LEU A 160 3.52 -12.88 -24.12
N ILE A 161 4.40 -13.42 -24.98
CA ILE A 161 4.99 -14.76 -24.79
C ILE A 161 5.72 -14.84 -23.45
N PHE A 162 6.52 -13.82 -23.12
CA PHE A 162 7.23 -13.78 -21.85
C PHE A 162 6.28 -13.63 -20.65
N LEU A 163 5.19 -12.86 -20.79
CA LEU A 163 4.14 -12.75 -19.78
C LEU A 163 3.45 -14.10 -19.53
N VAL A 164 3.12 -14.86 -20.58
CA VAL A 164 2.55 -16.21 -20.46
C VAL A 164 3.52 -17.14 -19.73
N PHE A 165 4.82 -17.10 -20.08
CA PHE A 165 5.84 -17.85 -19.36
C PHE A 165 5.90 -17.49 -17.87
N ILE A 166 5.80 -16.20 -17.54
CA ILE A 166 5.75 -15.73 -16.15
C ILE A 166 4.50 -16.25 -15.43
N ILE A 167 3.33 -16.24 -16.09
CA ILE A 167 2.07 -16.74 -15.52
C ILE A 167 2.21 -18.23 -15.18
N ILE A 168 2.73 -19.03 -16.11
CA ILE A 168 2.99 -20.45 -15.88
C ILE A 168 3.91 -20.63 -14.68
N GLY A 169 5.02 -19.89 -14.62
CA GLY A 169 5.93 -19.93 -13.47
C GLY A 169 5.25 -19.53 -12.15
N ALA A 170 4.40 -18.50 -12.17
CA ALA A 170 3.67 -18.00 -11.00
C ALA A 170 2.60 -19.00 -10.48
N MET A 171 2.10 -19.90 -11.34
CA MET A 171 1.19 -20.97 -10.92
C MET A 171 1.89 -21.99 -10.00
N PHE A 172 3.18 -22.24 -10.20
CA PHE A 172 3.96 -23.20 -9.41
C PHE A 172 4.72 -22.55 -8.26
N ILE A 173 5.21 -21.32 -8.45
CA ILE A 173 6.10 -20.63 -7.52
C ILE A 173 5.52 -19.26 -7.17
N GLU A 174 5.23 -19.05 -5.88
CA GLU A 174 4.76 -17.76 -5.38
C GLU A 174 5.75 -16.64 -5.78
N ARG A 175 5.24 -15.59 -6.45
CA ARG A 175 6.01 -14.45 -6.93
C ARG A 175 7.22 -14.82 -7.80
N PHE A 176 7.05 -15.80 -8.70
CA PHE A 176 8.06 -16.27 -9.64
C PHE A 176 8.88 -15.13 -10.28
N PHE A 177 8.21 -14.14 -10.88
CA PHE A 177 8.90 -13.03 -11.52
C PHE A 177 9.72 -12.17 -10.55
N CYS A 178 9.13 -11.71 -9.46
CA CYS A 178 9.81 -10.85 -8.49
C CYS A 178 10.99 -11.53 -7.78
N ARG A 179 10.99 -12.86 -7.75
CA ARG A 179 11.99 -13.71 -7.11
C ARG A 179 13.18 -14.01 -8.04
N TYR A 180 12.95 -14.21 -9.34
CA TYR A 180 13.98 -14.70 -10.26
C TYR A 180 14.26 -13.83 -11.48
N LEU A 181 13.31 -13.01 -11.95
CA LEU A 181 13.40 -12.34 -13.26
C LEU A 181 13.24 -10.82 -13.19
N CYS A 182 12.92 -10.24 -12.03
CA CYS A 182 12.66 -8.80 -11.94
C CYS A 182 13.97 -8.00 -11.77
N PRO A 183 14.43 -7.23 -12.79
CA PRO A 183 15.66 -6.44 -12.68
C PRO A 183 15.53 -5.30 -11.65
N LEU A 184 14.38 -4.63 -11.55
CA LEU A 184 14.15 -3.65 -10.50
C LEU A 184 14.14 -4.29 -9.11
N GLY A 185 13.63 -5.52 -9.03
CA GLY A 185 13.71 -6.34 -7.83
C GLY A 185 15.13 -6.73 -7.45
N ALA A 186 16.09 -6.72 -8.38
CA ALA A 186 17.51 -6.86 -8.10
C ALA A 186 18.08 -5.56 -7.52
N VAL A 187 17.82 -4.42 -8.15
CA VAL A 187 18.22 -3.09 -7.65
C VAL A 187 17.74 -2.88 -6.23
N PHE A 188 16.43 -3.01 -5.97
CA PHE A 188 15.90 -2.82 -4.62
C PHE A 188 16.36 -3.90 -3.62
N ALA A 189 16.77 -5.08 -4.08
CA ALA A 189 17.36 -6.08 -3.18
C ALA A 189 18.75 -5.67 -2.71
N VAL A 190 19.55 -5.03 -3.57
CA VAL A 190 20.84 -4.45 -3.16
C VAL A 190 20.62 -3.27 -2.22
N THR A 191 19.76 -2.32 -2.61
CA THR A 191 19.48 -1.11 -1.81
C THR A 191 18.88 -1.44 -0.45
N SER A 192 18.01 -2.46 -0.36
CA SER A 192 17.38 -2.85 0.91
C SER A 192 18.27 -3.63 1.88
N LYS A 193 19.55 -3.87 1.54
CA LYS A 193 20.51 -4.51 2.46
C LYS A 193 20.92 -3.59 3.61
N ILE A 194 20.86 -2.27 3.41
CA ILE A 194 21.15 -1.24 4.42
C ILE A 194 19.91 -0.78 5.19
N ARG A 195 18.79 -1.53 5.09
CA ARG A 195 17.54 -1.07 5.67
C ARG A 195 17.52 -1.07 7.19
N ILE A 196 16.65 -0.20 7.71
CA ILE A 196 16.44 -0.01 9.14
C ILE A 196 15.31 -0.91 9.65
N PHE A 197 14.26 -1.07 8.83
CA PHE A 197 13.11 -1.92 9.14
C PHE A 197 13.44 -3.40 8.91
N ASP A 198 13.38 -4.21 9.96
CA ASP A 198 13.69 -5.64 9.90
C ASP A 198 12.67 -6.51 10.65
N ILE A 199 12.68 -7.80 10.35
CA ILE A 199 11.90 -8.81 11.08
C ILE A 199 12.82 -9.56 12.02
N LEU A 200 12.56 -9.45 13.33
CA LEU A 200 13.26 -10.18 14.38
C LEU A 200 12.55 -11.52 14.64
N LYS A 201 13.34 -12.59 14.71
CA LYS A 201 12.89 -13.94 15.05
C LYS A 201 13.95 -14.66 15.90
N LYS A 202 13.87 -14.53 17.23
CA LYS A 202 14.82 -15.17 18.16
C LYS A 202 14.77 -16.70 18.05
N ARG A 203 15.89 -17.37 17.77
CA ARG A 203 15.92 -18.83 17.55
C ARG A 203 15.59 -19.65 18.80
N ASP A 204 15.84 -19.10 19.98
CA ASP A 204 15.68 -19.77 21.28
C ASP A 204 14.27 -20.33 21.48
N LYS A 205 13.26 -19.65 20.94
CA LYS A 205 11.84 -20.04 21.03
C LYS A 205 11.33 -20.86 19.83
N CYS A 206 12.18 -21.12 18.82
CA CYS A 206 11.79 -21.79 17.57
C CYS A 206 12.08 -23.30 17.53
N GLY A 207 13.17 -23.77 18.15
CA GLY A 207 13.65 -25.15 17.95
C GLY A 207 13.79 -25.51 16.46
N ASN A 208 13.31 -26.69 16.05
CA ASN A 208 13.34 -27.17 14.66
C ASN A 208 12.20 -26.64 13.76
N CYS A 209 11.46 -25.62 14.20
CA CYS A 209 10.31 -25.10 13.44
C CYS A 209 10.74 -24.39 12.14
N ARG A 210 10.18 -24.83 11.01
CA ARG A 210 10.39 -24.23 9.67
C ARG A 210 9.18 -23.45 9.13
N LEU A 211 8.20 -23.14 9.98
CA LEU A 211 6.93 -22.57 9.54
C LEU A 211 7.08 -21.20 8.84
N CYS A 212 7.90 -20.30 9.40
CA CYS A 212 8.14 -18.98 8.79
C CYS A 212 8.86 -19.08 7.43
N THR A 213 9.81 -20.01 7.31
CA THR A 213 10.50 -20.30 6.04
C THR A 213 9.51 -20.82 5.00
N ASN A 214 8.67 -21.78 5.39
CA ASN A 214 7.69 -22.42 4.50
C ASN A 214 6.58 -21.48 4.02
N ASN A 215 6.26 -20.43 4.79
CA ASN A 215 5.26 -19.42 4.44
C ASN A 215 5.86 -18.14 3.83
N CYS A 216 7.18 -18.09 3.60
CA CYS A 216 7.81 -16.91 3.02
C CYS A 216 7.57 -16.84 1.51
N SER A 217 6.87 -15.79 1.05
CA SER A 217 6.62 -15.53 -0.38
C SER A 217 7.90 -15.50 -1.23
N MET A 218 9.00 -15.03 -0.65
CA MET A 218 10.31 -14.93 -1.33
C MET A 218 11.23 -16.12 -1.03
N GLY A 219 10.75 -17.15 -0.33
CA GLY A 219 11.51 -18.33 0.04
C GLY A 219 12.81 -18.06 0.79
N ILE A 220 12.78 -17.10 1.73
CA ILE A 220 13.95 -16.80 2.55
C ILE A 220 14.11 -17.90 3.59
N GLN A 221 15.33 -18.40 3.77
CA GLN A 221 15.68 -19.43 4.75
C GLN A 221 15.71 -18.87 6.18
N MET A 222 14.53 -18.48 6.69
CA MET A 222 14.39 -17.81 7.98
C MET A 222 14.86 -18.67 9.16
N TYR A 223 14.94 -20.00 9.03
CA TYR A 223 15.39 -20.90 10.09
C TYR A 223 16.86 -20.70 10.47
N LYS A 224 17.70 -20.22 9.55
CA LYS A 224 19.14 -20.00 9.78
C LYS A 224 19.48 -18.70 10.52
N HIS A 225 18.57 -17.74 10.53
CA HIS A 225 18.85 -16.37 10.99
C HIS A 225 17.97 -15.96 12.18
N ASN A 226 18.55 -15.21 13.12
CA ASN A 226 17.84 -14.57 14.24
C ASN A 226 17.15 -13.26 13.82
N LYS A 227 17.74 -12.53 12.88
CA LYS A 227 17.24 -11.28 12.32
C LYS A 227 17.28 -11.39 10.80
N ILE A 228 16.18 -11.06 10.13
CA ILE A 228 16.05 -11.19 8.69
C ILE A 228 16.65 -9.95 8.02
N LYS A 229 17.96 -9.99 7.72
CA LYS A 229 18.68 -8.93 6.98
C LYS A 229 18.79 -9.18 5.47
N SER A 230 18.05 -10.16 4.94
CA SER A 230 18.08 -10.44 3.51
C SER A 230 17.39 -9.32 2.73
N GLY A 231 18.08 -8.74 1.74
CA GLY A 231 17.52 -7.79 0.77
C GLY A 231 16.39 -8.38 -0.09
N GLU A 232 16.17 -9.69 -0.06
CA GLU A 232 15.03 -10.31 -0.73
C GLU A 232 13.71 -10.12 0.03
N CYS A 233 13.74 -9.68 1.29
CA CYS A 233 12.54 -9.51 2.08
C CYS A 233 11.69 -8.34 1.57
N ILE A 234 10.44 -8.62 1.20
CA ILE A 234 9.44 -7.63 0.78
C ILE A 234 8.52 -7.17 1.93
N ASN A 235 8.84 -7.51 3.18
CA ASN A 235 8.07 -7.11 4.36
C ASN A 235 6.56 -7.38 4.24
N CYS A 236 6.21 -8.56 3.71
CA CYS A 236 4.81 -8.97 3.49
C CYS A 236 4.11 -9.51 4.76
N PHE A 237 4.84 -9.66 5.86
CA PHE A 237 4.40 -10.13 7.18
C PHE A 237 3.71 -11.50 7.25
N LYS A 238 3.72 -12.31 6.18
CA LYS A 238 3.22 -13.70 6.23
C LYS A 238 3.91 -14.54 7.30
N CYS A 239 5.19 -14.30 7.57
CA CYS A 239 5.95 -15.01 8.61
C CYS A 239 5.58 -14.61 10.05
N ILE A 240 5.10 -13.37 10.26
CA ILE A 240 4.62 -12.88 11.56
C ILE A 240 3.28 -13.56 11.85
N ASP A 241 2.36 -13.51 10.90
CA ASP A 241 1.04 -14.12 11.02
C ASP A 241 1.12 -15.65 11.15
N ALA A 242 1.98 -16.29 10.35
CA ALA A 242 2.13 -17.73 10.39
C ALA A 242 2.64 -18.27 11.74
N CYS A 243 3.29 -17.47 12.59
CA CYS A 243 3.91 -17.97 13.82
C CYS A 243 2.89 -18.18 14.95
N PRO A 244 2.61 -19.42 15.40
CA PRO A 244 1.70 -19.67 16.52
C PRO A 244 2.28 -19.23 17.87
N ARG A 245 3.62 -19.14 17.97
CA ARG A 245 4.34 -18.76 19.19
C ARG A 245 4.55 -17.25 19.34
N LYS A 246 4.05 -16.42 18.41
CA LYS A 246 4.27 -14.96 18.35
C LYS A 246 5.75 -14.56 18.53
N ASN A 247 6.65 -15.38 17.99
CA ASN A 247 8.10 -15.21 18.16
C ASN A 247 8.75 -14.34 17.06
N THR A 248 8.01 -14.09 15.99
CA THR A 248 8.37 -13.15 14.92
C THR A 248 7.79 -11.77 15.24
N LYS A 249 8.62 -10.73 15.25
CA LYS A 249 8.23 -9.34 15.49
C LYS A 249 8.80 -8.43 14.39
N ALA A 250 8.12 -7.33 14.09
CA ALA A 250 8.67 -6.25 13.28
C ALA A 250 9.46 -5.29 14.19
N GLU A 251 10.58 -4.78 13.69
CA GLU A 251 11.52 -3.96 14.46
C GLU A 251 12.01 -2.78 13.61
N ILE A 252 12.08 -1.60 14.22
CA ILE A 252 12.69 -0.39 13.65
C ILE A 252 13.74 0.09 14.66
N CYS A 253 15.00 0.21 14.24
CA CYS A 253 16.09 0.67 15.12
C CYS A 253 16.22 -0.08 16.46
N GLY A 254 15.79 -1.35 16.55
CA GLY A 254 15.79 -2.11 17.81
C GLY A 254 14.49 -2.08 18.59
N GLU A 255 13.57 -1.17 18.25
CA GLU A 255 12.26 -1.05 18.90
C GLU A 255 11.19 -1.89 18.21
N HIS A 256 10.31 -2.48 19.01
CA HIS A 256 9.21 -3.29 18.51
C HIS A 256 8.09 -2.41 17.96
N VAL A 257 7.78 -2.58 16.68
CA VAL A 257 6.73 -1.82 16.01
C VAL A 257 5.61 -2.74 15.59
N SER A 258 4.37 -2.28 15.71
CA SER A 258 3.23 -3.05 15.22
C SER A 258 3.31 -3.12 13.67
N PRO A 259 3.16 -4.31 13.05
CA PRO A 259 3.22 -4.42 11.60
C PRO A 259 2.18 -3.56 10.87
N MET A 260 1.04 -3.28 11.51
CA MET A 260 -0.02 -2.45 10.94
C MET A 260 0.36 -0.96 10.93
N LEU A 261 1.01 -0.45 11.97
CA LEU A 261 1.54 0.91 11.99
C LEU A 261 2.60 1.10 10.90
N ALA A 262 3.53 0.15 10.77
CA ALA A 262 4.55 0.17 9.72
C ALA A 262 3.92 0.21 8.32
N THR A 263 2.83 -0.54 8.11
CA THR A 263 2.06 -0.50 6.86
C THR A 263 1.43 0.87 6.61
N CYS A 264 0.76 1.46 7.60
CA CYS A 264 0.10 2.75 7.44
C CYS A 264 1.10 3.86 7.11
N VAL A 265 2.24 3.90 7.82
CA VAL A 265 3.31 4.87 7.57
C VAL A 265 3.90 4.68 6.18
N ALA A 266 4.15 3.43 5.77
CA ALA A 266 4.69 3.15 4.45
C ALA A 266 3.75 3.61 3.33
N ILE A 267 2.48 3.23 3.41
CA ILE A 267 1.48 3.60 2.39
C ILE A 267 1.30 5.10 2.37
N GLY A 268 1.12 5.74 3.53
CA GLY A 268 0.98 7.19 3.64
C GLY A 268 2.17 7.93 3.04
N GLY A 269 3.39 7.44 3.29
CA GLY A 269 4.61 7.99 2.69
C GLY A 269 4.65 7.85 1.17
N PHE A 270 4.30 6.67 0.62
CA PHE A 270 4.24 6.47 -0.83
C PHE A 270 3.14 7.31 -1.49
N THR A 271 1.96 7.43 -0.89
CA THR A 271 0.86 8.23 -1.43
C THR A 271 1.15 9.72 -1.37
N ALA A 272 1.68 10.21 -0.24
CA ALA A 272 2.06 11.61 -0.10
C ALA A 272 3.13 11.98 -1.12
N LEU A 273 4.09 11.08 -1.34
CA LEU A 273 5.10 11.28 -2.36
C LEU A 273 4.51 11.34 -3.77
N TYR A 274 3.71 10.35 -4.14
CA TYR A 274 3.11 10.30 -5.46
C TYR A 274 2.22 11.51 -5.74
N SER A 275 1.46 11.99 -4.74
CA SER A 275 0.70 13.23 -4.86
C SER A 275 1.60 14.46 -4.97
N GLY A 276 2.74 14.48 -4.25
CA GLY A 276 3.72 15.56 -4.29
C GLY A 276 4.42 15.71 -5.64
N THR A 277 4.81 14.60 -6.29
CA THR A 277 5.42 14.65 -7.63
C THR A 277 4.44 15.17 -8.69
N ASN A 278 3.17 14.77 -8.59
CA ASN A 278 2.10 15.27 -9.46
C ASN A 278 1.81 16.77 -9.25
N PHE A 279 1.99 17.28 -8.03
CA PHE A 279 1.86 18.71 -7.74
C PHE A 279 3.01 19.52 -8.36
N VAL A 280 4.26 19.09 -8.13
CA VAL A 280 5.45 19.73 -8.73
C VAL A 280 5.38 19.73 -10.26
N SER A 281 4.81 18.68 -10.86
CA SER A 281 4.68 18.56 -12.31
C SER A 281 3.60 19.49 -12.91
N LYS A 282 2.63 19.94 -12.11
CA LYS A 282 1.56 20.86 -12.57
C LYS A 282 1.99 22.33 -12.55
N ASP A 283 2.89 22.71 -11.66
CA ASP A 283 3.32 24.10 -11.48
C ASP A 283 4.58 24.46 -12.29
N MET A 284 5.15 23.50 -13.02
CA MET A 284 6.30 23.74 -13.90
C MET A 284 5.83 24.10 -15.31
N PRO A 285 6.30 25.23 -15.91
CA PRO A 285 5.89 25.59 -17.26
C PRO A 285 6.36 24.52 -18.25
N THR A 286 5.40 23.85 -18.89
CA THR A 286 5.63 22.94 -20.00
C THR A 286 6.13 23.76 -21.20
N ALA A 287 7.43 23.69 -21.48
CA ALA A 287 7.94 24.12 -22.77
C ALA A 287 7.31 23.22 -23.84
N SER A 288 6.38 23.79 -24.63
CA SER A 288 5.76 23.17 -25.78
C SER A 288 6.84 22.82 -26.81
N ILE A 289 7.17 21.54 -26.94
CA ILE A 289 7.86 21.02 -28.12
C ILE A 289 6.82 20.21 -28.90
N SER A 290 6.44 20.75 -30.05
CA SER A 290 5.60 20.12 -31.06
C SER A 290 6.05 18.68 -31.31
N GLN A 291 5.17 17.72 -31.05
CA GLN A 291 5.26 16.39 -31.64
C GLN A 291 4.92 16.51 -33.12
N ASN A 292 5.92 16.83 -33.94
CA ASN A 292 5.84 16.65 -35.39
C ASN A 292 7.16 16.06 -35.89
N THR A 293 7.04 15.09 -36.80
CA THR A 293 8.10 14.31 -37.50
C THR A 293 8.42 12.98 -36.76
N GLN A 294 7.99 11.78 -37.18
CA GLN A 294 7.79 11.26 -38.53
C GLN A 294 6.53 10.37 -38.67
N ARG A 295 5.45 10.94 -39.22
CA ARG A 295 4.58 10.25 -40.19
C ARG A 295 4.96 10.77 -41.57
N GLN A 296 5.90 10.13 -42.25
CA GLN A 296 6.05 10.23 -43.70
C GLN A 296 6.69 8.93 -44.20
N ASN A 297 5.85 8.05 -44.76
CA ASN A 297 6.12 7.28 -45.98
C ASN A 297 4.97 6.28 -46.17
N VAL A 298 3.87 6.74 -46.77
CA VAL A 298 3.12 6.01 -47.82
C VAL A 298 2.33 7.07 -48.59
N ASN A 299 2.95 7.70 -49.59
CA ASN A 299 2.23 8.13 -50.78
C ASN A 299 2.81 7.27 -51.89
N ASP A 300 2.01 6.33 -52.39
CA ASP A 300 1.93 5.92 -53.79
C ASP A 300 1.11 4.63 -53.86
N LEU A 301 -0.21 4.80 -54.06
CA LEU A 301 -1.07 3.98 -54.93
C LEU A 301 -2.49 4.56 -54.83
N GLN A 302 -2.76 5.50 -55.73
CA GLN A 302 -4.12 5.89 -56.12
C GLN A 302 -4.88 4.64 -56.60
N THR A 303 -6.15 4.49 -56.22
CA THR A 303 -7.28 4.71 -57.15
C THR A 303 -8.63 4.40 -56.47
N ASN A 304 -9.55 5.37 -56.61
CA ASN A 304 -10.97 5.21 -56.95
C ASN A 304 -11.87 4.49 -55.91
N ASN A 305 -12.99 5.04 -55.41
CA ASN A 305 -13.98 5.90 -56.05
C ASN A 305 -15.05 6.37 -55.03
N ASN A 306 -15.70 7.49 -55.38
CA ASN A 306 -17.07 7.92 -55.03
C ASN A 306 -17.29 8.75 -53.75
N GLU A 307 -17.16 10.06 -53.95
CA GLU A 307 -18.21 11.08 -53.81
C GLU A 307 -19.28 10.91 -52.73
N SER A 308 -19.37 11.89 -51.82
CA SER A 308 -20.42 12.92 -51.84
C SER A 308 -20.19 13.99 -50.76
N THR A 309 -19.76 15.17 -51.22
CA THR A 309 -20.33 16.52 -50.99
C THR A 309 -20.76 16.90 -49.55
N TYR A 310 -20.02 17.79 -48.86
CA TYR A 310 -20.25 19.27 -48.74
C TYR A 310 -21.67 19.63 -48.21
N ASN A 311 -21.84 20.41 -47.13
CA ASN A 311 -21.45 21.83 -47.13
C ASN A 311 -21.47 22.46 -45.72
N SER A 312 -20.61 23.47 -45.58
CA SER A 312 -20.50 24.46 -44.51
C SER A 312 -21.79 25.22 -44.23
N ASN A 313 -21.90 25.85 -43.05
CA ASN A 313 -22.07 27.31 -42.99
C ASN A 313 -21.76 27.90 -41.60
N ASN A 314 -20.98 28.98 -41.64
CA ASN A 314 -20.73 29.93 -40.55
C ASN A 314 -22.03 30.64 -40.15
N ASN A 315 -22.16 31.01 -38.87
CA ASN A 315 -22.35 32.41 -38.46
C ASN A 315 -22.50 32.55 -36.94
N SER A 316 -21.75 33.51 -36.41
CA SER A 316 -21.86 34.10 -35.08
C SER A 316 -23.19 34.84 -34.92
N ILE A 317 -23.90 34.65 -33.80
CA ILE A 317 -24.82 35.65 -33.22
C ILE A 317 -24.83 35.47 -31.69
N ASP A 318 -24.49 36.54 -30.99
CA ASP A 318 -24.74 36.78 -29.57
C ASP A 318 -26.22 36.63 -29.21
N ASN A 319 -26.54 36.06 -28.05
CA ASN A 319 -27.56 36.69 -27.22
C ASN A 319 -27.42 36.36 -25.74
N SER A 320 -27.33 37.43 -24.96
CA SER A 320 -27.53 37.45 -23.51
C SER A 320 -28.87 36.82 -23.13
N ASN A 321 -28.91 36.13 -21.99
CA ASN A 321 -29.85 36.52 -20.95
C ASN A 321 -29.39 36.12 -19.55
N ASN A 322 -29.63 37.08 -18.69
CA ASN A 322 -29.10 37.33 -17.36
C ASN A 322 -30.10 36.79 -16.32
N VAL A 323 -29.62 36.05 -15.30
CA VAL A 323 -30.26 36.11 -13.96
C VAL A 323 -29.15 36.14 -12.91
N ASN A 324 -29.05 37.32 -12.32
CA ASN A 324 -28.35 37.66 -11.09
C ASN A 324 -28.88 36.85 -9.88
N ASN A 325 -27.96 36.36 -9.06
CA ASN A 325 -27.70 36.95 -7.74
C ASN A 325 -26.37 36.40 -7.23
N SER A 326 -25.29 37.19 -7.20
CA SER A 326 -24.94 38.15 -6.12
C SER A 326 -25.06 37.52 -4.73
N SER A 327 -24.05 37.56 -3.85
CA SER A 327 -22.83 38.34 -3.91
C SER A 327 -21.93 37.99 -2.71
N ASN A 328 -20.62 38.04 -2.97
CA ASN A 328 -19.58 38.73 -2.18
C ASN A 328 -19.18 38.14 -0.81
N ASN A 329 -17.93 37.66 -0.71
CA ASN A 329 -16.70 38.40 -0.31
C ASN A 329 -16.62 38.53 1.22
N SER A 330 -15.49 38.46 1.92
CA SER A 330 -14.06 38.52 1.60
C SER A 330 -13.28 38.25 2.91
N VAL A 331 -12.05 37.74 2.77
CA VAL A 331 -10.79 38.01 3.53
C VAL A 331 -10.94 38.76 4.88
N THR A 332 -10.36 38.35 6.02
CA THR A 332 -8.95 38.63 6.41
C THR A 332 -8.61 38.09 7.82
N THR A 333 -7.32 37.81 8.03
CA THR A 333 -6.56 37.43 9.25
C THR A 333 -6.79 38.21 10.56
N LYS A 334 -6.62 37.56 11.74
CA LYS A 334 -5.52 37.78 12.73
C LYS A 334 -5.74 37.09 14.10
N ASN A 335 -4.61 36.86 14.77
CA ASN A 335 -4.34 36.27 16.09
C ASN A 335 -5.13 36.80 17.31
N SER A 336 -5.13 35.94 18.34
CA SER A 336 -4.88 36.19 19.77
C SER A 336 -5.97 35.79 20.77
N SER A 337 -5.48 35.14 21.83
CA SER A 337 -6.09 34.51 23.00
C SER A 337 -7.02 35.39 23.84
N SER A 338 -8.02 34.79 24.52
CA SER A 338 -8.30 34.90 25.98
C SER A 338 -9.68 34.33 26.40
N THR A 339 -9.65 33.29 27.24
CA THR A 339 -10.44 33.00 28.47
C THR A 339 -11.99 33.06 28.58
N ASN A 340 -12.54 31.89 28.93
CA ASN A 340 -13.63 31.54 29.88
C ASN A 340 -15.02 32.20 29.82
N ASN A 341 -16.01 31.41 29.38
CA ASN A 341 -17.08 30.90 30.25
C ASN A 341 -17.84 29.79 29.50
N GLN A 342 -17.54 28.52 29.80
CA GLN A 342 -18.39 27.41 29.38
C GLN A 342 -19.13 26.86 30.59
N GLN A 343 -20.45 27.03 30.53
CA GLN A 343 -21.46 26.52 31.44
C GLN A 343 -21.18 25.05 31.80
N GLN A 344 -20.95 24.76 33.09
CA GLN A 344 -20.71 23.39 33.58
C GLN A 344 -21.92 22.51 33.23
N LYS A 345 -21.66 21.44 32.47
CA LYS A 345 -22.70 20.54 31.92
C LYS A 345 -23.16 19.48 32.93
N TYR A 346 -22.33 19.19 33.93
CA TYR A 346 -22.56 18.15 34.93
C TYR A 346 -22.24 18.70 36.32
N LYS A 347 -22.99 18.25 37.32
CA LYS A 347 -22.69 18.48 38.73
C LYS A 347 -21.53 17.59 39.14
N ASP A 348 -20.62 18.13 39.94
CA ASP A 348 -19.51 17.38 40.51
C ASP A 348 -20.01 16.35 41.53
N GLY A 349 -19.37 15.19 41.57
CA GLY A 349 -19.76 14.09 42.42
C GLY A 349 -19.43 12.71 41.84
N VAL A 350 -19.81 11.68 42.58
CA VAL A 350 -19.65 10.28 42.18
C VAL A 350 -21.02 9.71 41.86
N TYR A 351 -21.18 9.16 40.65
CA TYR A 351 -22.45 8.67 40.13
C TYR A 351 -22.32 7.24 39.66
N THR A 352 -23.24 6.37 40.08
CA THR A 352 -23.31 4.99 39.60
C THR A 352 -24.31 4.88 38.45
N GLY A 353 -23.98 4.06 37.47
CA GLY A 353 -24.82 3.80 36.30
C GLY A 353 -24.82 2.33 35.91
N ILE A 354 -25.94 1.89 35.34
CA ILE A 354 -26.15 0.48 34.98
C ILE A 354 -26.32 0.35 33.46
N GLY A 355 -25.56 -0.55 32.88
CA GLY A 355 -25.60 -0.88 31.45
C GLY A 355 -25.82 -2.36 31.20
N ARG A 356 -26.18 -2.69 29.95
CA ARG A 356 -26.34 -4.08 29.51
C ARG A 356 -25.20 -4.48 28.59
N GLY A 357 -24.27 -5.26 29.12
CA GLY A 357 -23.18 -5.87 28.36
C GLY A 357 -23.62 -7.11 27.58
N TYR A 358 -22.71 -8.07 27.40
CA TYR A 358 -23.06 -9.42 26.96
C TYR A 358 -23.88 -10.16 28.04
N ARG A 359 -23.62 -9.86 29.32
CA ARG A 359 -24.46 -10.24 30.46
C ARG A 359 -25.18 -9.03 31.07
N PRO A 360 -26.32 -9.22 31.75
CA PRO A 360 -27.03 -8.13 32.43
C PRO A 360 -26.27 -7.62 33.66
N ASN A 361 -26.65 -6.44 34.14
CA ASN A 361 -26.17 -5.80 35.37
C ASN A 361 -24.66 -5.51 35.34
N LEU A 362 -24.22 -4.72 34.36
CA LEU A 362 -22.89 -4.12 34.36
C LEU A 362 -22.98 -2.75 35.02
N GLU A 363 -22.33 -2.58 36.16
CA GLU A 363 -22.38 -1.36 36.98
C GLU A 363 -21.04 -0.63 36.92
N VAL A 364 -21.12 0.68 36.71
CA VAL A 364 -19.98 1.58 36.55
C VAL A 364 -20.15 2.78 37.47
N GLU A 365 -19.07 3.15 38.14
CA GLU A 365 -18.95 4.36 38.95
C GLU A 365 -18.19 5.42 38.15
N VAL A 366 -18.75 6.64 38.07
CA VAL A 366 -18.20 7.76 37.31
C VAL A 366 -17.96 8.93 38.26
N THR A 367 -16.72 9.41 38.32
CA THR A 367 -16.34 10.59 39.12
C THR A 367 -16.26 11.82 38.24
N ILE A 368 -16.94 12.89 38.65
CA ILE A 368 -16.98 14.17 37.97
C ILE A 368 -16.37 15.25 38.86
N LYS A 369 -15.39 15.99 38.33
CA LYS A 369 -14.79 17.17 38.95
C LYS A 369 -14.68 18.31 37.95
N ASP A 370 -14.95 19.54 38.41
CA ASP A 370 -14.97 20.74 37.60
C ASP A 370 -15.87 20.62 36.34
N GLY A 371 -16.96 19.86 36.45
CA GLY A 371 -17.90 19.56 35.36
C GLY A 371 -17.36 18.62 34.28
N LYS A 372 -16.24 17.94 34.52
CA LYS A 372 -15.58 16.97 33.62
C LYS A 372 -15.51 15.58 34.23
N ILE A 373 -15.52 14.57 33.37
CA ILE A 373 -15.34 13.17 33.75
C ILE A 373 -13.86 12.96 34.11
N GLU A 374 -13.57 12.69 35.38
CA GLU A 374 -12.21 12.48 35.87
C GLU A 374 -11.84 11.00 35.89
N ASP A 375 -12.75 10.15 36.36
CA ASP A 375 -12.50 8.72 36.53
C ASP A 375 -13.76 7.87 36.26
N ILE A 376 -13.54 6.64 35.82
CA ILE A 376 -14.58 5.65 35.51
C ILE A 376 -14.10 4.27 35.97
N GLN A 377 -14.79 3.68 36.94
CA GLN A 377 -14.46 2.38 37.51
C GLN A 377 -15.60 1.37 37.31
N ILE A 378 -15.26 0.11 37.05
CA ILE A 378 -16.26 -0.96 36.96
C ILE A 378 -16.57 -1.47 38.37
N ALA A 379 -17.72 -1.11 38.92
CA ALA A 379 -18.13 -1.46 40.28
C ALA A 379 -18.56 -2.93 40.39
N SER A 380 -19.32 -3.43 39.41
CA SER A 380 -19.80 -4.81 39.37
C SER A 380 -20.04 -5.28 37.94
N ASN A 381 -19.75 -6.55 37.64
CA ASN A 381 -20.01 -7.13 36.33
C ASN A 381 -20.22 -8.64 36.39
N ASN A 382 -21.00 -9.17 35.45
CA ASN A 382 -21.21 -10.60 35.25
C ASN A 382 -20.57 -11.11 33.95
N GLU A 383 -19.56 -10.39 33.42
CA GLU A 383 -19.03 -10.70 32.09
C GLU A 383 -18.15 -11.95 32.07
N THR A 384 -17.95 -12.51 30.87
CA THR A 384 -17.03 -13.65 30.71
C THR A 384 -15.59 -13.16 30.88
N PRO A 385 -14.80 -13.63 31.86
CA PRO A 385 -13.53 -13.00 32.24
C PRO A 385 -12.56 -12.78 31.07
N ARG A 386 -12.47 -13.75 30.15
CA ARG A 386 -11.61 -13.73 28.97
C ARG A 386 -11.89 -12.58 27.98
N PHE A 387 -13.09 -12.00 28.00
CA PHE A 387 -13.53 -10.96 27.07
C PHE A 387 -13.79 -9.61 27.75
N ALA A 388 -13.73 -9.56 29.07
CA ALA A 388 -14.05 -8.39 29.89
C ALA A 388 -12.85 -7.45 30.08
N GLU A 389 -11.63 -7.99 30.14
CA GLU A 389 -10.41 -7.23 30.47
C GLU A 389 -10.10 -6.09 29.47
N GLN A 390 -10.25 -6.34 28.17
CA GLN A 390 -9.96 -5.34 27.14
C GLN A 390 -10.97 -4.18 27.11
N PRO A 391 -12.30 -4.41 27.04
CA PRO A 391 -13.25 -3.30 27.05
C PRO A 391 -13.25 -2.52 28.38
N PHE A 392 -13.02 -3.17 29.52
CA PHE A 392 -12.97 -2.49 30.83
C PHE A 392 -11.75 -1.58 31.02
N SER A 393 -10.69 -1.78 30.23
CA SER A 393 -9.52 -0.89 30.25
C SER A 393 -9.56 0.17 29.16
N ILE A 394 -10.06 -0.16 27.97
CA ILE A 394 -9.98 0.75 26.81
C ILE A 394 -11.12 1.76 26.82
N VAL A 395 -12.37 1.30 26.99
CA VAL A 395 -13.56 2.15 26.80
C VAL A 395 -13.65 3.26 27.86
N PRO A 396 -13.45 3.00 29.17
CA PRO A 396 -13.41 4.06 30.17
C PRO A 396 -12.38 5.17 29.87
N ASN A 397 -11.16 4.78 29.49
CA ASN A 397 -10.09 5.72 29.17
C ASN A 397 -10.40 6.58 27.94
N GLU A 398 -10.98 5.99 26.89
CA GLU A 398 -11.42 6.75 25.72
C GLU A 398 -12.52 7.75 26.06
N ILE A 399 -13.47 7.38 26.93
CA ILE A 399 -14.55 8.28 27.38
C ILE A 399 -13.98 9.45 28.17
N ILE A 400 -13.04 9.20 29.08
CA ILE A 400 -12.37 10.26 29.87
C ILE A 400 -11.62 11.21 28.94
N GLN A 401 -10.91 10.70 27.92
CA GLN A 401 -10.19 11.54 26.96
C GLN A 401 -11.13 12.35 26.05
N ALA A 402 -12.22 11.73 25.58
CA ALA A 402 -13.18 12.37 24.68
C ALA A 402 -14.22 13.24 25.41
N GLN A 403 -14.33 13.12 26.74
CA GLN A 403 -15.40 13.71 27.56
C GLN A 403 -16.80 13.41 26.99
N SER A 404 -16.99 12.21 26.44
CA SER A 404 -18.17 11.81 25.68
C SER A 404 -18.33 10.29 25.64
N THR A 405 -19.57 9.78 25.68
CA THR A 405 -19.86 8.35 25.50
C THR A 405 -19.81 7.89 24.04
N LYS A 406 -19.67 8.83 23.08
CA LYS A 406 -19.54 8.55 21.64
C LYS A 406 -18.11 8.15 21.26
N VAL A 407 -17.63 7.06 21.86
CA VAL A 407 -16.31 6.48 21.57
C VAL A 407 -16.44 5.10 20.93
N ASP A 408 -15.34 4.66 20.32
CA ASP A 408 -15.30 3.38 19.63
C ASP A 408 -15.40 2.20 20.61
N GLY A 409 -15.93 1.09 20.12
CA GLY A 409 -16.00 -0.15 20.89
C GLY A 409 -14.79 -1.05 20.60
N VAL A 410 -14.47 -1.95 21.54
CA VAL A 410 -13.41 -2.93 21.33
C VAL A 410 -13.86 -4.04 20.37
N SER A 411 -13.10 -4.24 19.29
CA SER A 411 -13.35 -5.27 18.28
C SER A 411 -13.40 -6.67 18.90
N GLY A 412 -14.54 -7.37 18.79
CA GLY A 412 -14.76 -8.68 19.40
C GLY A 412 -15.42 -8.66 20.78
N ALA A 413 -15.59 -7.47 21.38
CA ALA A 413 -16.29 -7.24 22.64
C ALA A 413 -17.36 -6.13 22.49
N THR A 414 -18.05 -6.09 21.35
CA THR A 414 -19.00 -5.00 21.00
C THR A 414 -20.12 -4.85 22.01
N ARG A 415 -20.73 -5.96 22.49
CA ARG A 415 -21.82 -5.90 23.47
C ARG A 415 -21.33 -5.36 24.82
N SER A 416 -20.20 -5.85 25.32
CA SER A 416 -19.60 -5.35 26.56
C SER A 416 -19.17 -3.89 26.45
N SER A 417 -18.59 -3.48 25.31
CA SER A 417 -18.22 -2.07 25.04
C SER A 417 -19.43 -1.15 25.03
N ASN A 418 -20.53 -1.59 24.41
CA ASN A 418 -21.79 -0.83 24.40
C ASN A 418 -22.44 -0.82 25.80
N GLY A 419 -22.30 -1.90 26.58
CA GLY A 419 -22.74 -1.94 27.96
C GLY A 419 -22.05 -0.90 28.84
N ILE A 420 -20.73 -0.74 28.70
CA ILE A 420 -19.97 0.29 29.43
C ILE A 420 -20.45 1.69 29.03
N LYS A 421 -20.56 1.95 27.71
CA LYS A 421 -21.05 3.24 27.20
C LYS A 421 -22.44 3.57 27.74
N GLN A 422 -23.33 2.57 27.78
CA GLN A 422 -24.67 2.71 28.34
C GLN A 422 -24.63 2.97 29.85
N ALA A 423 -23.81 2.26 30.61
CA ALA A 423 -23.68 2.46 32.06
C ALA A 423 -23.16 3.86 32.38
N VAL A 424 -22.17 4.34 31.64
CA VAL A 424 -21.64 5.71 31.80
C VAL A 424 -22.68 6.74 31.40
N GLU A 425 -23.45 6.51 30.33
CA GLU A 425 -24.52 7.44 29.93
C GLU A 425 -25.65 7.52 30.97
N ASP A 426 -25.99 6.39 31.59
CA ASP A 426 -26.92 6.34 32.73
C ASP A 426 -26.39 7.14 33.93
N ALA A 427 -25.11 6.96 34.29
CA ALA A 427 -24.48 7.74 35.37
C ALA A 427 -24.45 9.25 35.05
N LEU A 428 -24.05 9.63 33.84
CA LEU A 428 -24.02 11.02 33.40
C LEU A 428 -25.42 11.65 33.34
N SER A 429 -26.46 10.87 33.07
CA SER A 429 -27.84 11.36 33.09
C SER A 429 -28.28 11.83 34.48
N LYS A 430 -27.77 11.19 35.55
CA LYS A 430 -28.02 11.55 36.95
C LYS A 430 -27.21 12.77 37.40
N ALA A 431 -26.13 13.07 36.67
CA ALA A 431 -25.26 14.21 36.93
C ALA A 431 -25.63 15.48 36.15
N LYS A 432 -26.55 15.42 35.17
CA LYS A 432 -26.95 16.59 34.38
C LYS A 432 -27.58 17.66 35.28
N MET A 433 -27.23 18.92 35.02
CA MET A 433 -27.80 20.09 35.71
C MET A 433 -29.22 20.39 35.25
#